data_AF-Q5NWL7-F1
#
_entry.id   AF-Q5NWL7-F1
#
_cell.length_a   1.000
_cell.length_b   1.000
_cell.length_c   1.000
_cell.angle_alpha   90.00
_cell.angle_beta   90.00
_cell.angle_gamma   90.00
#
_symmetry.space_group_name_H-M   'P 1'
#
loop_
_entity.id
_entity.type
_entity.pdbx_description
1 polymer ?
#
loop_
_entity_poly.entity_id
_entity_poly.type
_entity_poly.pdbx_seq_one_letter_code
_entity_poly.pdbx_strand_id
1 'polypeptide(L)' 'MNRNLTLTAAALVGALVTGCAPDASEEPKKEEMPVVNDENCKLENIKKIQDDKVRQAFADACARRGDFKSSSGKTY' A
#
# COMPACT_ATOMS: atom_id res chain seq x y z
N MET A 1 22.47 51.33 -10.21
CA MET A 1 21.15 50.69 -10.21
C MET A 1 21.30 49.20 -10.51
N ASN A 2 20.95 48.34 -9.53
CA ASN A 2 20.04 47.18 -9.62
C ASN A 2 20.41 46.12 -10.70
N ARG A 3 20.55 44.82 -10.42
CA ARG A 3 19.60 43.99 -9.66
C ARG A 3 20.17 42.56 -9.47
N ASN A 4 20.24 42.14 -8.22
CA ASN A 4 19.70 40.87 -7.70
C ASN A 4 20.41 39.55 -8.08
N LEU A 5 21.29 39.15 -7.16
CA LEU A 5 21.40 37.82 -6.54
C LEU A 5 20.24 36.87 -6.91
N THR A 6 20.47 35.96 -7.85
CA THR A 6 19.56 34.84 -8.11
C THR A 6 20.12 33.64 -7.35
N LEU A 7 19.51 33.34 -6.21
CA LEU A 7 19.77 32.13 -5.44
C LEU A 7 19.60 30.89 -6.34
N THR A 8 20.68 30.17 -6.60
CA THR A 8 20.62 28.78 -7.04
C THR A 8 20.14 27.91 -5.88
N ALA A 9 18.83 27.86 -5.68
CA ALA A 9 18.17 26.91 -4.80
C ALA A 9 17.55 25.80 -5.64
N ALA A 10 18.30 24.72 -5.86
CA ALA A 10 17.74 23.45 -6.32
C ALA A 10 18.62 22.27 -5.86
N ALA A 11 18.97 22.26 -4.57
CA ALA A 11 19.30 21.02 -3.88
C ALA A 11 18.02 20.59 -3.17
N LEU A 12 17.35 19.54 -3.67
CA LEU A 12 16.39 18.66 -2.95
C LEU A 12 15.57 17.84 -3.95
N VAL A 13 16.20 16.90 -4.68
CA VAL A 13 15.46 15.80 -5.32
C VAL A 13 16.26 14.51 -5.11
N GLY A 14 16.23 14.00 -3.88
CA GLY A 14 16.85 12.72 -3.53
C GLY A 14 16.00 11.82 -2.62
N ALA A 15 14.86 12.31 -2.13
CA ALA A 15 14.04 11.59 -1.15
C ALA A 15 12.70 11.05 -1.70
N LEU A 16 12.53 10.98 -3.02
CA LEU A 16 11.31 10.42 -3.63
C LEU A 16 11.40 8.93 -3.95
N VAL A 17 12.53 8.27 -3.62
CA VAL A 17 12.73 6.84 -3.89
C VAL A 17 12.80 5.98 -2.62
N THR A 18 12.35 6.48 -1.47
CA THR A 18 11.90 5.57 -0.42
C THR A 18 10.51 5.03 -0.79
N GLY A 19 10.43 4.41 -1.98
CA GLY A 19 9.42 3.40 -2.21
C GLY A 19 9.59 2.36 -1.11
N CYS A 20 8.51 2.09 -0.41
CA CYS A 20 8.41 1.17 0.72
C CYS A 20 9.34 -0.05 0.56
N ALA A 21 10.48 -0.07 1.24
CA ALA A 21 11.29 -1.25 1.49
C ALA A 21 12.19 -0.96 2.70
N PRO A 22 12.25 -1.88 3.67
CA PRO A 22 13.30 -2.89 3.55
C PRO A 22 12.76 -4.32 3.66
N ASP A 23 13.27 -5.17 2.78
CA ASP A 23 13.37 -6.62 2.93
C ASP A 23 13.70 -6.99 4.38
N ALA A 24 12.67 -7.36 5.15
CA ALA A 24 12.85 -8.13 6.36
C ALA A 24 12.72 -9.60 5.96
N SER A 25 13.82 -10.18 5.48
CA SER A 25 14.00 -11.63 5.35
C SER A 25 14.09 -12.26 6.74
N GLU A 26 13.00 -12.15 7.49
CA GLU A 26 12.71 -13.08 8.57
C GLU A 26 11.57 -13.90 8.01
N GLU A 27 11.83 -15.18 7.72
CA GLU A 27 10.78 -16.16 7.47
C GLU A 27 10.09 -16.35 8.82
N PRO A 28 8.94 -15.69 9.09
CA PRO A 28 8.20 -15.96 10.29
C PRO A 28 7.59 -17.34 10.03
N LYS A 29 7.49 -18.17 11.07
CA LYS A 29 6.68 -19.39 11.06
C LYS A 29 5.40 -19.10 10.27
N LYS A 30 5.29 -19.67 9.08
CA LYS A 30 4.27 -19.33 8.07
C LYS A 30 2.91 -19.59 8.70
N GLU A 31 2.29 -18.57 9.29
CA GLU A 31 0.88 -18.63 9.62
C GLU A 31 0.17 -18.80 8.27
N GLU A 32 -0.52 -19.93 8.10
CA GLU A 32 -1.22 -20.20 6.85
C GLU A 32 -2.22 -19.07 6.59
N MET A 33 -2.12 -18.48 5.40
CA MET A 33 -2.98 -17.38 5.00
C MET A 33 -4.45 -17.84 5.04
N PRO A 34 -5.35 -17.12 5.72
CA PRO A 34 -6.75 -17.53 5.83
C PRO A 34 -7.45 -17.65 4.47
N VAL A 35 -8.55 -18.41 4.42
CA VAL A 35 -9.39 -18.51 3.22
C VAL A 35 -10.08 -17.17 2.97
N VAL A 36 -9.97 -16.64 1.74
CA VAL A 36 -10.62 -15.38 1.34
C VAL A 36 -12.11 -15.63 1.09
N ASN A 37 -12.96 -15.22 2.03
CA ASN A 37 -14.43 -15.32 1.94
C ASN A 37 -15.10 -14.14 2.66
N ASP A 38 -16.44 -14.01 2.57
CA ASP A 38 -17.16 -12.82 3.09
C ASP A 38 -17.02 -12.66 4.60
N GLU A 39 -16.96 -13.78 5.31
CA GLU A 39 -16.78 -13.79 6.75
C GLU A 39 -15.37 -13.34 7.15
N ASN A 40 -14.33 -13.89 6.51
CA ASN A 40 -12.95 -13.57 6.84
C ASN A 40 -12.51 -12.19 6.35
N CYS A 41 -13.12 -11.66 5.27
CA CYS A 41 -12.86 -10.32 4.77
C CYS A 41 -13.50 -9.20 5.61
N LYS A 42 -14.20 -9.53 6.71
CA LYS A 42 -14.64 -8.55 7.70
C LYS A 42 -13.44 -7.95 8.42
N LEU A 43 -13.46 -6.63 8.65
CA LEU A 43 -12.36 -5.90 9.28
C LEU A 43 -11.99 -6.48 10.64
N GLU A 44 -12.97 -6.95 11.40
CA GLU A 44 -12.83 -7.57 12.72
C GLU A 44 -12.02 -8.87 12.66
N ASN A 45 -12.08 -9.60 11.54
CA ASN A 45 -11.35 -10.85 11.34
C ASN A 45 -9.95 -10.60 10.77
N ILE A 46 -9.80 -9.64 9.85
CA ILE A 46 -8.49 -9.20 9.35
C ILE A 46 -7.60 -8.70 10.50
N LYS A 47 -8.17 -7.95 11.46
CA LYS A 47 -7.44 -7.44 12.63
C LYS A 47 -6.92 -8.52 13.58
N LYS A 48 -7.45 -9.75 13.52
CA LYS A 48 -6.99 -10.87 14.35
C LYS A 48 -5.71 -11.52 13.80
N ILE A 49 -5.33 -11.22 12.57
CA ILE A 49 -4.11 -11.74 11.95
C ILE A 49 -2.90 -11.04 12.60
N GLN A 50 -2.08 -11.81 13.30
CA GLN A 50 -0.95 -11.31 14.07
C GLN A 50 0.23 -10.90 13.18
N ASP A 51 0.53 -11.73 12.18
CA ASP A 51 1.60 -11.43 11.23
C ASP A 51 1.18 -10.27 10.31
N ASP A 52 1.93 -9.17 10.37
CA ASP A 52 1.65 -7.96 9.61
C ASP A 52 1.71 -8.18 8.09
N LYS A 53 2.64 -9.03 7.61
CA LYS A 53 2.78 -9.34 6.19
C LYS A 53 1.59 -10.18 5.71
N VAL A 54 1.20 -11.19 6.49
CA VAL A 54 0.01 -12.01 6.20
C VAL A 54 -1.25 -11.15 6.25
N ARG A 55 -1.38 -10.25 7.23
CA ARG A 55 -2.53 -9.36 7.37
C ARG A 55 -2.66 -8.44 6.16
N GLN A 56 -1.55 -7.84 5.72
CA GLN A 56 -1.54 -6.97 4.56
C GLN A 56 -1.85 -7.74 3.27
N ALA A 57 -1.20 -8.90 3.05
CA ALA A 57 -1.47 -9.73 1.88
C ALA A 57 -2.93 -10.22 1.83
N PHE A 58 -3.49 -10.61 2.98
CA PHE A 58 -4.88 -11.05 3.08
C PHE A 58 -5.88 -9.90 2.86
N ALA A 59 -5.61 -8.72 3.42
CA ALA A 59 -6.41 -7.52 3.18
C ALA A 59 -6.42 -7.12 1.70
N ASP A 60 -5.26 -7.20 1.04
CA ASP A 60 -5.11 -6.96 -0.41
C ASP A 60 -5.95 -7.93 -1.23
N ALA A 61 -5.93 -9.22 -0.87
CA ALA A 61 -6.74 -10.23 -1.53
C ALA A 61 -8.24 -9.97 -1.34
N CYS A 62 -8.66 -9.57 -0.15
CA CYS A 62 -10.05 -9.17 0.13
C CYS A 62 -10.47 -7.90 -0.64
N ALA A 63 -9.60 -6.91 -0.79
CA ALA A 63 -9.93 -5.68 -1.52
C ALA A 63 -10.14 -5.93 -3.02
N ARG A 64 -9.40 -6.90 -3.59
CA ARG A 64 -9.54 -7.33 -4.99
C ARG A 64 -10.66 -8.35 -5.18
N ARG A 65 -11.30 -8.81 -4.10
CA ARG A 65 -12.41 -9.75 -4.15
C ARG A 65 -13.67 -9.01 -4.61
N GLY A 66 -13.95 -9.14 -5.90
CA GLY A 66 -15.15 -8.60 -6.53
C GLY A 66 -14.94 -8.47 -8.02
N ASP A 67 -16.04 -8.35 -8.75
CA ASP A 67 -15.97 -8.05 -10.17
C ASP A 67 -15.63 -6.57 -10.38
N PHE A 68 -14.79 -6.32 -11.37
CA PHE A 68 -14.53 -4.96 -11.82
C PHE A 68 -15.83 -4.32 -12.32
N LYS A 69 -16.27 -3.24 -11.67
CA LYS A 69 -17.37 -2.41 -12.16
C LYS A 69 -16.81 -1.11 -12.72
N SER A 70 -16.87 -0.96 -14.04
CA SER A 70 -16.55 0.32 -14.68
C SER A 70 -17.51 1.40 -14.19
N SER A 71 -16.99 2.57 -13.83
CA SER A 71 -17.83 3.75 -13.63
C SER A 71 -18.56 4.07 -14.94
N SER A 72 -19.83 4.48 -14.85
CA SER A 72 -20.54 5.06 -16.00
C SER A 72 -19.82 6.34 -16.40
N GLY A 73 -18.97 6.25 -17.42
CA GLY A 73 -18.13 7.36 -17.88
C GLY A 73 -18.96 8.63 -18.06
N LYS A 74 -18.50 9.75 -17.51
CA LYS A 74 -19.09 11.05 -17.80
C LYS A 74 -18.63 11.50 -19.18
N THR A 75 -19.58 11.60 -20.11
CA THR A 75 -19.42 12.39 -21.33
C THR A 75 -19.55 13.86 -20.93
N TYR A 76 -18.45 14.62 -20.98
CA TYR A 76 -18.47 16.08 -20.91
C TYR A 76 -18.95 16.68 -22.23
#